data_AF-A0A965UP18-F1
#
_entry.id   AF-A0A965UP18-F1
#
_cell.length_a   1.000
_cell.length_b   1.000
_cell.length_c   1.000
_cell.angle_alpha   90.00
_cell.angle_beta   90.00
_cell.angle_gamma   90.00
#
_symmetry.space_group_name_H-M   'P 1'
#
loop_
_entity.id
_entity.type
_entity.pdbx_description
1 polymer ?
#
loop_
_entity_poly.entity_id
_entity_poly.type
_entity_poly.pdbx_seq_one_letter_code
_entity_poly.pdbx_strand_id
1 'polypeptide(L)' 'MLADVRLVVSAKEVRLTFRRDGEDVEDEIWKFERRLAKEEAAVLSTTAFAATYDLIQHIVHGDE' A
#
# COMPACT_ATOMS: atom_id res chain seq x y z
N MET A 1 0.02 -14.69 14.07
CA MET A 1 0.81 -14.09 12.97
C MET A 1 0.11 -14.28 11.64
N LEU A 2 -1.01 -13.59 11.45
CA LEU A 2 -1.47 -13.22 10.12
C LEU A 2 -1.12 -11.73 10.00
N ALA A 3 -0.19 -11.43 9.10
CA ALA A 3 0.04 -10.06 8.66
C ALA A 3 -0.88 -9.81 7.47
N ASP A 4 -1.63 -8.71 7.49
CA ASP A 4 -2.41 -8.26 6.34
C ASP A 4 -1.96 -6.88 5.92
N VAL A 5 -1.96 -6.66 4.61
CA VAL A 5 -1.57 -5.38 4.03
C VAL A 5 -2.68 -4.89 3.14
N ARG A 6 -3.08 -3.65 3.36
CA ARG A 6 -4.17 -3.00 2.66
C ARG A 6 -3.64 -1.79 1.91
N LEU A 7 -3.73 -1.85 0.59
CA LEU A 7 -3.50 -0.72 -0.29
C LEU A 7 -4.84 -0.17 -0.78
N VAL A 8 -5.12 1.09 -0.51
CA VAL A 8 -6.28 1.83 -1.02
C VAL A 8 -5.80 2.93 -1.95
N VAL A 9 -6.20 2.88 -3.21
CA VAL A 9 -5.93 3.94 -4.18
C VAL A 9 -7.23 4.67 -4.49
N SER A 10 -7.23 5.98 -4.25
CA SER A 10 -8.37 6.85 -4.53
C SER A 10 -7.97 8.01 -5.43
N ALA A 11 -8.94 8.81 -5.86
CA ALA A 11 -8.68 9.97 -6.72
C ALA A 11 -7.86 11.07 -6.04
N LYS A 12 -7.73 11.08 -4.71
CA LYS A 12 -7.07 12.14 -3.94
C LYS A 12 -6.00 11.66 -2.97
N GLU A 13 -5.92 10.37 -2.72
CA GLU A 13 -4.92 9.80 -1.83
C GLU A 13 -4.67 8.33 -2.14
N VAL A 14 -3.48 7.88 -1.74
CA VAL A 14 -3.15 6.48 -1.56
C VAL A 14 -2.89 6.24 -0.09
N ARG A 15 -3.41 5.14 0.44
CA ARG A 15 -3.15 4.70 1.81
C ARG A 15 -2.63 3.27 1.80
N LEU A 16 -1.52 3.04 2.49
CA LEU A 16 -0.94 1.73 2.75
C LEU A 16 -1.01 1.46 4.24
N THR A 17 -1.73 0.42 4.64
CA THR A 17 -1.84 0.00 6.04
C THR A 17 -1.28 -1.40 6.19
N PHE A 18 -0.32 -1.57 7.08
CA PHE A 18 0.24 -2.85 7.49
C PHE A 18 -0.32 -3.22 8.87
N ARG A 19 -0.93 -4.41 8.96
CA ARG A 19 -1.53 -4.91 10.20
C ARG A 19 -0.88 -6.21 10.60
N ARG A 20 -0.60 -6.37 11.89
CA ARG A 20 -0.08 -7.61 12.47
C ARG A 20 -0.89 -7.96 13.70
N ASP A 21 -1.43 -9.18 13.72
CA ASP A 21 -2.22 -9.69 14.84
C ASP A 21 -3.41 -8.77 15.22
N GLY A 22 -3.97 -8.07 14.22
CA GLY A 22 -5.12 -7.18 14.36
C GLY A 22 -4.78 -5.74 14.70
N GLU A 23 -3.51 -5.41 14.95
CA GLU A 23 -3.05 -4.05 15.23
C GLU A 23 -2.44 -3.41 13.99
N ASP A 24 -2.70 -2.11 13.79
CA ASP A 24 -2.10 -1.31 12.73
C ASP A 24 -0.66 -0.99 13.17
N VAL A 25 0.32 -1.58 12.49
CA VAL A 25 1.74 -1.42 12.81
C VAL A 25 2.34 -0.28 11.96
N GLU A 26 1.89 -0.13 10.71
CA GLU A 26 2.23 1.02 9.88
C GLU A 26 0.99 1.52 9.12
N ASP A 27 0.90 2.85 8.97
CA ASP A 27 -0.16 3.51 8.22
C ASP A 27 0.39 4.73 7.48
N GLU A 28 0.67 4.56 6.19
CA GLU A 28 1.21 5.60 5.34
C GLU A 28 0.13 6.16 4.41
N ILE A 29 0.03 7.49 4.34
CA ILE A 29 -0.96 8.20 3.53
C ILE A 29 -0.26 9.23 2.65
N TRP A 30 -0.38 9.06 1.33
CA TRP A 30 0.06 10.05 0.34
C TRP A 30 -1.15 10.78 -0.22
N LYS A 31 -1.20 12.10 -0.03
CA LYS A 31 -2.28 12.95 -0.55
C LYS A 31 -1.85 13.61 -1.84
N PHE A 32 -2.77 13.70 -2.79
CA PHE A 32 -2.55 14.39 -4.06
C PHE A 32 -3.17 15.80 -4.00
N GLU A 33 -2.40 16.79 -4.43
CA GLU A 33 -2.86 18.18 -4.49
C GLU A 33 -3.99 18.38 -5.51
N ARG A 34 -4.05 17.51 -6.52
CA ARG A 34 -5.10 17.47 -7.54
C ARG A 34 -5.66 16.06 -7.68
N ARG A 35 -6.85 15.96 -8.29
CA ARG A 35 -7.39 14.65 -8.67
C ARG A 35 -6.51 13.98 -9.71
N LEU A 36 -6.29 12.68 -9.55
CA LEU A 36 -5.63 11.85 -10.55
C LEU A 36 -6.53 11.64 -11.77
N ALA A 37 -5.93 11.73 -12.96
CA ALA A 37 -6.56 11.24 -14.19
C ALA A 37 -6.63 9.70 -14.19
N LYS A 38 -7.46 9.14 -15.06
CA LYS A 38 -7.69 7.68 -15.13
C LYS A 38 -6.40 6.91 -15.43
N GLU A 39 -5.60 7.43 -16.34
CA GLU A 39 -4.33 6.84 -16.77
C GLU A 39 -3.29 6.90 -15.65
N GLU A 40 -3.22 8.02 -14.94
CA GLU A 40 -2.33 8.21 -13.79
C GLU A 40 -2.71 7.26 -12.65
N ALA A 41 -4.00 7.10 -12.38
CA ALA A 41 -4.49 6.18 -11.37
C ALA A 41 -4.14 4.71 -11.69
N ALA A 42 -4.17 4.32 -12.97
CA ALA A 42 -3.80 2.96 -13.39
C ALA A 42 -2.31 2.67 -13.18
N VAL A 43 -1.44 3.60 -13.60
CA VAL A 43 0.01 3.50 -13.39
C VAL A 43 0.33 3.44 -11.89
N LEU A 44 -0.21 4.40 -11.13
CA LEU A 44 0.03 4.48 -9.69
C LEU A 44 -0.44 3.23 -8.95
N SER A 45 -1.62 2.71 -9.29
CA SER A 45 -2.15 1.48 -8.68
C SER A 45 -1.23 0.29 -8.93
N THR A 46 -0.64 0.20 -10.12
CA THR A 46 0.27 -0.89 -10.49
C THR A 46 1.59 -0.77 -9.73
N THR A 47 2.16 0.42 -9.68
CA THR A 47 3.41 0.69 -8.93
C THR A 47 3.22 0.46 -7.43
N ALA A 48 2.13 0.97 -6.85
CA ALA A 48 1.84 0.81 -5.44
C ALA A 48 1.55 -0.65 -5.08
N PHE A 49 0.85 -1.39 -5.95
CA PHE A 49 0.65 -2.83 -5.76
C PHE A 49 1.97 -3.59 -5.74
N ALA A 50 2.86 -3.34 -6.72
CA ALA A 50 4.17 -3.98 -6.78
C ALA A 50 5.00 -3.71 -5.52
N ALA A 51 5.10 -2.45 -5.09
CA ALA A 51 5.81 -2.08 -3.86
C ALA A 51 5.21 -2.75 -2.61
N THR A 52 3.88 -2.82 -2.53
CA THR A 52 3.16 -3.48 -1.44
C THR A 52 3.45 -4.98 -1.43
N TYR A 53 3.42 -5.62 -2.60
CA TYR A 53 3.71 -7.05 -2.74
C TYR A 53 5.14 -7.37 -2.34
N ASP A 54 6.11 -6.58 -2.80
CA ASP A 54 7.52 -6.73 -2.44
C ASP A 54 7.74 -6.58 -0.93
N LEU A 55 7.06 -5.62 -0.29
CA LEU A 55 7.10 -5.44 1.17
C LEU A 55 6.52 -6.66 1.91
N ILE A 56 5.38 -7.19 1.46
CA ILE A 56 4.80 -8.41 2.03
C ILE A 56 5.77 -9.57 1.89
N GLN A 57 6.35 -9.76 0.69
CA GLN A 57 7.30 -10.84 0.43
C GLN A 57 8.53 -10.72 1.32
N HIS A 58 9.06 -9.50 1.49
CA HIS A 58 10.15 -9.23 2.41
C HIS A 58 9.78 -9.58 3.86
N ILE A 59 8.64 -9.13 4.37
CA ILE A 59 8.21 -9.40 5.76
C ILE A 59 7.90 -10.88 6.00
N VAL A 60 7.29 -11.57 5.03
CA VAL A 60 6.87 -12.97 5.17
C VAL A 60 8.04 -13.94 4.98
N HIS A 61 8.97 -13.63 4.07
CA HIS A 61 10.03 -14.55 3.65
C HIS A 61 11.44 -14.09 3.99
N GLY A 62 11.62 -12.87 4.47
CA GLY A 62 12.92 -12.23 4.65
C GLY A 62 13.05 -11.46 5.94
N ASP A 63 13.09 -12.21 7.05
CA ASP A 63 14.07 -11.94 8.11
C ASP A 63 15.03 -13.15 8.11
N GLU A 64 16.20 -12.99 7.47
CA GLU A 64 17.46 -13.57 7.97
C GLU A 64 18.23 -12.47 8.70
#